data_AF-A0A945U2B2-F1
#
_entry.id   AF-A0A945U2B2-F1
#
_cell.length_a   1.000
_cell.length_b   1.000
_cell.length_c   1.000
_cell.angle_alpha   90.00
_cell.angle_beta   90.00
_cell.angle_gamma   90.00
#
_symmetry.space_group_name_H-M   'P 1'
#
loop_
_entity.id
_entity.type
_entity.pdbx_description
1 polymer ?
#
loop_
_entity_poly.entity_id
_entity_poly.type
_entity_poly.pdbx_seq_one_letter_code
_entity_poly.pdbx_strand_id
1 'polypeptide(L)'
;MRSLKTCRLVRGALMALALVLVAAACGGDAADDEEVGIATLADVEEPAEDEFAMGADGIAEDEPESEEPEPAEPEPEEPEEERTIEDASLDFSACMREEGISAWPDPTPGLDGGRPFGDVDFAALGIDPTEQDFLDTVNICRVEFEGVADGREALTPEEEAERRDIEIAMAECIRGNPGWEDFPDPDPNGGGFDHVRDAVLNGEIDFAALVPVLQDCASQLGVELPGGRQGGQGG
;
A
#
# COMPACT_ATOMS: atom_id res chain seq x y z
N MET A 1 54.09 -24.24 32.45
CA MET A 1 53.18 -24.73 33.53
C MET A 1 53.24 -23.76 34.70
N ARG A 2 52.06 -23.32 35.20
CA ARG A 2 51.82 -22.45 36.37
C ARG A 2 52.18 -20.97 36.11
N SER A 3 51.39 -19.95 36.47
CA SER A 3 50.11 -19.83 37.17
C SER A 3 49.77 -18.34 37.14
N LEU A 4 48.51 -17.95 36.88
CA LEU A 4 47.90 -16.70 37.36
C LEU A 4 46.37 -16.84 37.27
N LYS A 5 45.81 -17.50 38.29
CA LYS A 5 44.40 -17.51 38.65
C LYS A 5 44.20 -16.51 39.78
N THR A 6 43.67 -15.32 39.49
CA THR A 6 43.10 -14.30 40.41
C THR A 6 42.60 -13.19 39.49
N CYS A 7 41.33 -12.80 39.37
CA CYS A 7 40.35 -12.50 40.40
C CYS A 7 38.92 -12.74 39.86
N ARG A 8 38.20 -13.69 40.45
CA ARG A 8 36.73 -13.67 40.53
C ARG A 8 36.43 -13.70 42.02
N LEU A 9 35.85 -12.63 42.59
CA LEU A 9 35.03 -12.61 43.82
C LEU A 9 34.90 -11.19 44.38
N VAL A 10 33.83 -10.49 44.01
CA VAL A 10 33.03 -9.58 44.87
C VAL A 10 31.62 -9.57 44.23
N ARG A 11 30.72 -10.54 44.48
CA ARG A 11 29.61 -10.48 45.47
C ARG A 11 29.13 -9.03 45.69
N GLY A 12 27.97 -8.59 45.19
CA GLY A 12 26.64 -9.09 45.56
C GLY A 12 26.01 -8.12 46.57
N ALA A 13 24.71 -7.84 46.38
CA ALA A 13 23.77 -7.16 47.27
C ALA A 13 23.77 -5.62 47.29
N LEU A 14 22.75 -5.03 46.67
CA LEU A 14 21.92 -4.02 47.34
C LEU A 14 20.54 -3.93 46.64
N MET A 15 19.59 -4.68 47.20
CA MET A 15 18.15 -4.44 47.12
C MET A 15 17.80 -3.32 48.11
N ALA A 16 17.19 -2.24 47.65
CA ALA A 16 16.23 -1.40 48.39
C ALA A 16 15.66 -0.36 47.41
N LEU A 17 14.35 -0.38 47.11
CA LEU A 17 13.31 0.33 47.85
C LEU A 17 13.00 1.71 47.21
N ALA A 18 11.94 1.78 46.41
CA ALA A 18 10.99 2.91 46.42
C ALA A 18 9.78 2.56 45.53
N LEU A 19 8.70 2.18 46.21
CA LEU A 19 7.35 2.06 45.69
C LEU A 19 6.67 3.43 45.90
N VAL A 20 6.31 4.13 44.83
CA VAL A 20 5.45 5.32 44.88
C VAL A 20 4.29 5.11 43.90
N LEU A 21 3.09 5.11 44.47
CA LEU A 21 1.77 5.08 43.84
C LEU A 21 1.27 6.51 43.55
N VAL A 22 0.22 6.61 42.72
CA VAL A 22 -0.72 7.76 42.47
C VAL A 22 -0.28 8.69 41.32
N ALA A 23 -1.07 9.09 40.29
CA ALA A 23 -2.51 9.24 40.02
C ALA A 23 -2.82 8.82 38.55
N ALA A 24 -3.93 8.19 38.15
CA ALA A 24 -5.31 8.67 38.03
C ALA A 24 -5.51 9.97 37.21
N ALA A 25 -6.31 9.84 36.14
CA ALA A 25 -7.19 10.83 35.49
C ALA A 25 -6.60 11.80 34.44
N CYS A 26 -6.88 11.50 33.16
CA CYS A 26 -7.65 12.34 32.22
C CYS A 26 -7.96 11.41 31.02
N GLY A 27 -9.19 10.96 30.75
CA GLY A 27 -10.45 11.71 30.84
C GLY A 27 -10.72 12.26 29.45
N GLY A 28 -11.33 11.44 28.58
CA GLY A 28 -11.84 11.90 27.31
C GLY A 28 -13.05 12.79 27.53
N ASP A 29 -13.22 13.76 26.66
CA ASP A 29 -14.45 14.53 26.51
C ASP A 29 -14.77 14.56 25.02
N ALA A 30 -15.85 13.85 24.68
CA ALA A 30 -16.59 14.00 23.46
C ALA A 30 -17.63 15.10 23.69
N ALA A 31 -17.69 16.07 22.78
CA ALA A 31 -18.89 16.87 22.58
C ALA A 31 -18.90 17.42 21.15
N ASP A 32 -19.93 16.97 20.45
CA ASP A 32 -20.52 17.40 19.19
C ASP A 32 -20.66 18.92 19.03
N ASP A 33 -20.57 19.40 17.79
CA ASP A 33 -21.50 20.41 17.27
C ASP A 33 -21.64 20.23 15.75
N GLU A 34 -22.79 19.66 15.37
CA GLU A 34 -23.32 19.63 14.01
C GLU A 34 -23.75 21.05 13.59
N GLU A 35 -23.26 21.54 12.46
CA GLU A 35 -23.98 22.53 11.67
C GLU A 35 -23.81 22.17 10.18
N VAL A 36 -24.57 21.15 9.75
CA VAL A 36 -24.75 20.84 8.33
C VAL A 36 -25.73 21.87 7.76
N GLY A 37 -25.17 22.94 7.19
CA GLY A 37 -25.90 23.90 6.36
C GLY A 37 -26.31 23.26 5.04
N ILE A 38 -27.54 22.74 4.96
CA ILE A 38 -28.18 22.36 3.70
C ILE A 38 -28.53 23.61 2.88
N ALA A 39 -27.73 23.90 1.86
CA ALA A 39 -28.06 24.91 0.86
C ALA A 39 -29.16 24.35 -0.07
N THR A 40 -30.35 24.93 0.01
CA THR A 40 -31.44 24.69 -0.93
C THR A 40 -31.09 25.27 -2.29
N LEU A 41 -30.88 24.43 -3.31
CA LEU A 41 -30.91 24.85 -4.70
C LEU A 41 -32.37 24.92 -5.16
N ALA A 42 -32.80 26.15 -5.41
CA ALA A 42 -34.02 26.47 -6.13
C ALA A 42 -33.71 26.54 -7.64
N ASP A 43 -34.75 26.22 -8.42
CA ASP A 43 -34.96 26.58 -9.83
C ASP A 43 -34.15 25.82 -10.90
N VAL A 44 -34.66 24.65 -11.30
CA VAL A 44 -34.53 24.16 -12.67
C VAL A 44 -35.90 24.32 -13.33
N GLU A 45 -35.98 25.33 -14.18
CA GLU A 45 -37.10 25.63 -15.06
C GLU A 45 -36.86 24.89 -16.39
N GLU A 46 -37.67 23.87 -16.69
CA GLU A 46 -37.81 23.32 -18.06
C GLU A 46 -38.39 24.42 -18.97
N PRO A 47 -38.02 24.46 -20.27
CA PRO A 47 -38.93 23.84 -21.23
C PRO A 47 -38.33 23.34 -22.57
N ALA A 48 -39.16 22.49 -23.19
CA ALA A 48 -39.47 22.39 -24.63
C ALA A 48 -38.55 21.56 -25.55
N GLU A 49 -39.06 20.36 -25.82
CA GLU A 49 -39.27 19.75 -27.15
C GLU A 49 -38.89 20.59 -28.39
N ASP A 50 -38.04 20.02 -29.24
CA ASP A 50 -38.08 20.26 -30.67
C ASP A 50 -37.75 18.98 -31.45
N GLU A 51 -38.68 18.58 -32.30
CA GLU A 51 -38.62 17.42 -33.18
C GLU A 51 -38.14 17.89 -34.56
N PHE A 52 -37.14 17.26 -35.19
CA PHE A 52 -37.04 17.36 -36.65
C PHE A 52 -36.32 16.20 -37.35
N ALA A 53 -37.15 15.37 -37.97
CA ALA A 53 -37.06 14.76 -39.31
C ALA A 53 -35.84 13.92 -39.75
N MET A 54 -36.16 12.66 -40.08
CA MET A 54 -35.45 11.81 -41.04
C MET A 54 -35.56 12.37 -42.47
N GLY A 55 -34.48 12.27 -43.26
CA GLY A 55 -34.47 12.48 -44.71
C GLY A 55 -33.46 11.53 -45.37
N ALA A 56 -33.94 10.75 -46.33
CA ALA A 56 -33.21 9.69 -47.02
C ALA A 56 -32.62 10.13 -48.38
N ASP A 57 -31.64 9.33 -48.83
CA ASP A 57 -31.20 9.05 -50.19
C ASP A 57 -30.52 10.13 -51.06
N GLY A 58 -29.33 9.80 -51.56
CA GLY A 58 -28.67 10.50 -52.66
C GLY A 58 -27.25 10.00 -52.97
N ILE A 59 -27.14 8.94 -53.78
CA ILE A 59 -25.89 8.45 -54.40
C ILE A 59 -25.57 9.29 -55.65
N ALA A 60 -24.34 9.79 -55.80
CA ALA A 60 -23.58 9.78 -57.05
C ALA A 60 -22.13 10.24 -56.86
N GLU A 61 -21.25 9.54 -57.55
CA GLU A 61 -19.78 9.53 -57.57
C GLU A 61 -19.20 10.82 -58.18
N ASP A 62 -18.06 11.31 -57.67
CA ASP A 62 -16.94 11.82 -58.49
C ASP A 62 -15.66 11.99 -57.65
N GLU A 63 -14.51 11.98 -58.34
CA GLU A 63 -13.15 11.63 -57.90
C GLU A 63 -12.42 12.59 -56.91
N PRO A 64 -11.31 12.14 -56.27
CA PRO A 64 -10.70 12.80 -55.13
C PRO A 64 -9.71 13.91 -55.52
N GLU A 65 -9.94 15.13 -55.06
CA GLU A 65 -8.90 16.16 -54.99
C GLU A 65 -8.21 16.11 -53.63
N SER A 66 -6.88 16.00 -53.69
CA SER A 66 -5.96 16.07 -52.58
C SER A 66 -5.98 17.47 -51.95
N GLU A 67 -6.59 17.60 -50.79
CA GLU A 67 -6.32 18.70 -49.88
C GLU A 67 -5.48 18.16 -48.71
N GLU A 68 -4.29 18.73 -48.57
CA GLU A 68 -3.38 18.51 -47.45
C GLU A 68 -4.13 18.84 -46.14
N PRO A 69 -4.11 17.98 -45.11
CA PRO A 69 -4.76 18.30 -43.85
C PRO A 69 -4.01 19.46 -43.20
N GLU A 70 -4.68 20.61 -43.08
CA GLU A 70 -4.26 21.69 -42.21
C GLU A 70 -4.06 21.15 -40.78
N PRO A 71 -3.03 21.58 -40.04
CA PRO A 71 -2.77 21.07 -38.71
C PRO A 71 -3.96 21.44 -37.82
N ALA A 72 -4.66 20.42 -37.34
CA ALA A 72 -5.71 20.56 -36.34
C ALA A 72 -5.15 21.34 -35.14
N GLU A 73 -5.82 22.46 -34.83
CA GLU A 73 -5.64 23.15 -33.56
C GLU A 73 -5.93 22.13 -32.44
N PRO A 74 -5.11 22.02 -31.39
CA PRO A 74 -5.36 21.06 -30.33
C PRO A 74 -6.69 21.40 -29.66
N GLU A 75 -7.65 20.49 -29.79
CA GLU A 75 -8.88 20.49 -29.01
C GLU A 75 -8.50 20.47 -27.52
N PRO A 76 -9.22 21.21 -26.66
CA PRO A 76 -8.95 21.19 -25.22
C PRO A 76 -9.21 19.77 -24.72
N GLU A 77 -8.15 19.08 -24.30
CA GLU A 77 -8.25 17.80 -23.60
C GLU A 77 -9.15 17.98 -22.38
N GLU A 78 -10.28 17.27 -22.37
CA GLU A 78 -11.15 17.19 -21.20
C GLU A 78 -10.34 16.60 -20.03
N PRO A 79 -10.54 17.07 -18.79
CA PRO A 79 -9.76 16.56 -17.67
C PRO A 79 -9.99 15.05 -17.55
N GLU A 80 -8.94 14.26 -17.70
CA GLU A 80 -8.98 12.85 -17.31
C GLU A 80 -9.35 12.81 -15.83
N GLU A 81 -10.53 12.26 -15.50
CA GLU A 81 -10.93 12.07 -14.10
C GLU A 81 -9.91 11.14 -13.44
N GLU A 82 -9.00 11.72 -12.64
CA GLU A 82 -8.02 10.98 -11.85
C GLU A 82 -8.76 10.06 -10.87
N ARG A 83 -8.70 8.73 -11.08
CA ARG A 83 -9.29 7.76 -10.14
C ARG A 83 -8.61 7.89 -8.78
N THR A 84 -9.39 8.03 -7.71
CA THR A 84 -8.87 8.17 -6.34
C THR A 84 -8.76 6.82 -5.63
N ILE A 85 -7.99 6.76 -4.53
CA ILE A 85 -7.88 5.56 -3.69
C ILE A 85 -9.22 5.21 -3.05
N GLU A 86 -10.02 6.21 -2.72
CA GLU A 86 -11.38 6.06 -2.23
C GLU A 86 -12.25 5.36 -3.26
N ASP A 87 -12.19 5.77 -4.52
CA ASP A 87 -12.94 5.15 -5.62
C ASP A 87 -12.48 3.70 -5.85
N ALA A 88 -11.17 3.46 -5.95
CA ALA A 88 -10.62 2.11 -6.11
C ALA A 88 -10.97 1.18 -4.94
N SER A 89 -11.03 1.71 -3.72
CA SER A 89 -11.41 0.93 -2.53
C SER A 89 -12.90 0.56 -2.51
N LEU A 90 -13.76 1.44 -3.04
CA LEU A 90 -15.18 1.18 -3.20
C LEU A 90 -15.41 0.13 -4.30
N ASP A 91 -14.72 0.28 -5.44
CA ASP A 91 -14.78 -0.67 -6.56
C ASP A 91 -14.26 -2.05 -6.14
N PHE A 92 -13.14 -2.11 -5.41
CA PHE A 92 -12.64 -3.34 -4.81
C PHE A 92 -13.68 -4.00 -3.90
N SER A 93 -14.35 -3.21 -3.06
CA SER A 93 -15.36 -3.74 -2.14
C SER A 93 -16.60 -4.28 -2.86
N ALA A 94 -17.00 -3.64 -3.96
CA ALA A 94 -18.04 -4.15 -4.83
C ALA A 94 -17.62 -5.49 -5.47
N CYS A 95 -16.43 -5.55 -6.08
CA CYS A 95 -15.90 -6.77 -6.67
C CYS A 95 -15.84 -7.94 -5.67
N MET A 96 -15.35 -7.71 -4.45
CA MET A 96 -15.26 -8.75 -3.42
C MET A 96 -16.63 -9.37 -3.08
N ARG A 97 -17.68 -8.54 -3.05
CA ARG A 97 -19.06 -9.02 -2.82
C ARG A 97 -19.62 -9.77 -4.03
N GLU A 98 -19.30 -9.32 -5.24
CA GLU A 98 -19.72 -9.96 -6.49
C GLU A 98 -19.07 -11.34 -6.68
N GLU A 99 -17.79 -11.47 -6.34
CA GLU A 99 -17.00 -12.70 -6.46
C GLU A 99 -17.26 -13.71 -5.33
N GLY A 100 -18.08 -13.36 -4.33
CA GLY A 100 -18.64 -14.31 -3.37
C GLY A 100 -18.44 -13.98 -1.89
N ILE A 101 -17.63 -12.96 -1.56
CA ILE A 101 -17.41 -12.50 -0.18
C ILE A 101 -18.46 -11.45 0.16
N SER A 102 -19.72 -11.86 0.20
CA SER A 102 -20.87 -10.96 0.40
C SER A 102 -20.84 -10.14 1.70
N ALA A 103 -20.12 -10.61 2.72
CA ALA A 103 -19.93 -9.90 3.99
C ALA A 103 -18.83 -8.83 3.95
N TRP A 104 -18.15 -8.64 2.80
CA TRP A 104 -17.07 -7.67 2.67
C TRP A 104 -17.60 -6.23 2.85
N PRO A 105 -17.05 -5.46 3.82
CA PRO A 105 -17.53 -4.11 4.12
C PRO A 105 -16.98 -3.07 3.14
N ASP A 106 -17.64 -1.92 3.09
CA ASP A 106 -17.11 -0.75 2.39
C ASP A 106 -15.96 -0.10 3.18
N PRO A 107 -15.01 0.57 2.49
CA PRO A 107 -13.91 1.26 3.14
C PRO A 107 -14.41 2.43 3.99
N THR A 108 -13.70 2.73 5.08
CA THR A 108 -13.96 3.94 5.86
C THR A 108 -13.06 5.08 5.37
N PRO A 109 -13.61 6.20 4.87
CA PRO A 109 -12.81 7.33 4.41
C PRO A 109 -11.95 7.93 5.53
N GLY A 110 -10.72 8.34 5.20
CA GLY A 110 -9.88 9.14 6.09
C GLY A 110 -9.24 8.38 7.27
N LEU A 111 -9.15 7.05 7.22
CA LEU A 111 -8.41 6.29 8.23
C LEU A 111 -6.90 6.59 8.18
N ASP A 112 -6.31 6.81 9.36
CA ASP A 112 -4.89 7.13 9.53
C ASP A 112 -3.98 6.09 8.84
N GLY A 113 -3.13 6.57 7.94
CA GLY A 113 -2.16 5.74 7.22
C GLY A 113 -2.69 5.10 5.94
N GLY A 114 -3.82 5.57 5.39
CA GLY A 114 -4.26 5.19 4.04
C GLY A 114 -4.66 3.73 3.92
N ARG A 115 -5.17 3.13 5.00
CA ARG A 115 -5.65 1.74 5.00
C ARG A 115 -7.18 1.72 4.98
N PRO A 116 -7.82 1.51 3.81
CA PRO A 116 -9.26 1.62 3.65
C PRO A 116 -10.06 0.65 4.55
N PHE A 117 -9.44 -0.48 4.92
CA PHE A 117 -10.04 -1.56 5.71
C PHE A 117 -9.36 -1.77 7.08
N GLY A 118 -8.60 -0.78 7.58
CA GLY A 118 -7.76 -0.93 8.77
C GLY A 118 -8.51 -1.25 10.08
N ASP A 119 -9.76 -0.81 10.21
CA ASP A 119 -10.60 -0.99 11.40
C ASP A 119 -11.59 -2.16 11.28
N VAL A 120 -11.51 -2.94 10.20
CA VAL A 120 -12.41 -4.05 9.96
C VAL A 120 -12.00 -5.29 10.77
N ASP A 121 -12.92 -5.77 11.61
CA ASP A 121 -12.79 -7.09 12.24
C ASP A 121 -13.36 -8.18 11.32
N PHE A 122 -12.51 -8.70 10.43
CA PHE A 122 -12.88 -9.75 9.48
C PHE A 122 -13.38 -11.03 10.18
N ALA A 123 -12.83 -11.36 11.36
CA ALA A 123 -13.26 -12.54 12.11
C ALA A 123 -14.70 -12.36 12.64
N ALA A 124 -15.06 -11.15 13.10
CA ALA A 124 -16.44 -10.85 13.48
C ALA A 124 -17.43 -10.91 12.30
N LEU A 125 -16.96 -10.67 11.08
CA LEU A 125 -17.73 -10.82 9.85
C LEU A 125 -17.77 -12.26 9.32
N GLY A 126 -17.06 -13.20 9.98
CA GLY A 126 -16.95 -14.58 9.53
C GLY A 126 -16.10 -14.74 8.26
N ILE A 127 -15.22 -13.80 7.98
CA ILE A 127 -14.27 -13.82 6.86
C ILE A 127 -12.93 -14.32 7.40
N ASP A 128 -12.45 -15.44 6.86
CA ASP A 128 -11.12 -15.96 7.16
C ASP A 128 -10.15 -15.59 6.02
N PRO A 129 -9.21 -14.65 6.24
CA PRO A 129 -8.29 -14.21 5.21
C PRO A 129 -7.24 -15.26 4.80
N THR A 130 -7.25 -16.43 5.45
CA THR A 130 -6.34 -17.55 5.14
C THR A 130 -6.99 -18.60 4.23
N GLU A 131 -8.29 -18.50 3.95
CA GLU A 131 -8.98 -19.41 3.05
C GLU A 131 -8.58 -19.17 1.58
N GLN A 132 -8.50 -20.26 0.80
CA GLN A 132 -8.08 -20.16 -0.60
C GLN A 132 -9.07 -19.35 -1.43
N ASP A 133 -10.36 -19.55 -1.24
CA ASP A 133 -11.41 -18.81 -1.95
C ASP A 133 -11.26 -17.29 -1.68
N PHE A 134 -10.92 -16.91 -0.45
CA PHE A 134 -10.63 -15.51 -0.11
C PHE A 134 -9.43 -14.97 -0.91
N LEU A 135 -8.31 -15.69 -0.89
CA LEU A 135 -7.08 -15.27 -1.57
C LEU A 135 -7.28 -15.19 -3.09
N ASP A 136 -8.03 -16.12 -3.66
CA ASP A 136 -8.33 -16.15 -5.09
C ASP A 136 -9.22 -14.95 -5.48
N THR A 137 -10.26 -14.66 -4.69
CA THR A 137 -11.12 -13.49 -4.90
C THR A 137 -10.35 -12.16 -4.76
N VAL A 138 -9.48 -12.02 -3.76
CA VAL A 138 -8.62 -10.84 -3.62
C VAL A 138 -7.74 -10.66 -4.86
N ASN A 139 -7.17 -11.74 -5.39
CA ASN A 139 -6.33 -11.67 -6.60
C ASN A 139 -7.13 -11.24 -7.84
N ILE A 140 -8.39 -11.66 -7.97
CA ILE A 140 -9.29 -11.21 -9.03
C ILE A 140 -9.59 -9.71 -8.89
N CYS A 141 -9.97 -9.29 -7.69
CA CYS A 141 -10.41 -7.91 -7.45
C CYS A 141 -9.27 -6.89 -7.33
N ARG A 142 -8.02 -7.31 -7.20
CA ARG A 142 -6.86 -6.40 -7.11
C ARG A 142 -6.73 -5.47 -8.33
N VAL A 143 -7.29 -5.85 -9.48
CA VAL A 143 -7.32 -5.01 -10.68
C VAL A 143 -7.93 -3.63 -10.43
N GLU A 144 -8.84 -3.50 -9.45
CA GLU A 144 -9.47 -2.22 -9.13
C GLU A 144 -8.49 -1.17 -8.60
N PHE A 145 -7.39 -1.61 -7.98
CA PHE A 145 -6.31 -0.74 -7.53
C PHE A 145 -5.28 -0.42 -8.63
N GLU A 146 -5.41 -0.97 -9.84
CA GLU A 146 -4.50 -0.63 -10.93
C GLU A 146 -4.63 0.84 -11.33
N GLY A 147 -3.48 1.51 -11.42
CA GLY A 147 -3.41 2.95 -11.72
C GLY A 147 -3.73 3.87 -10.54
N VAL A 148 -4.08 3.32 -9.37
CA VAL A 148 -4.40 4.10 -8.18
C VAL A 148 -3.41 3.74 -7.08
N ALA A 149 -2.41 4.60 -6.90
CA ALA A 149 -1.23 4.28 -6.10
C ALA A 149 -1.57 4.21 -4.61
N ASP A 150 -1.34 3.03 -4.02
CA ASP A 150 -1.68 2.57 -2.68
C ASP A 150 -0.98 3.37 -1.56
N GLY A 151 -1.22 4.69 -1.42
CA GLY A 151 -0.56 5.56 -0.42
C GLY A 151 0.98 5.60 -0.50
N ARG A 152 1.56 4.83 -1.41
CA ARG A 152 2.91 4.90 -1.93
C ARG A 152 2.71 5.75 -3.17
N GLU A 153 3.01 7.04 -3.07
CA GLU A 153 3.06 7.92 -4.24
C GLU A 153 3.69 7.14 -5.40
N ALA A 154 3.01 7.10 -6.56
CA ALA A 154 3.54 6.41 -7.72
C ALA A 154 4.94 6.97 -7.96
N LEU A 155 5.96 6.17 -7.66
CA LEU A 155 7.33 6.63 -7.77
C LEU A 155 7.53 7.11 -9.21
N THR A 156 8.18 8.25 -9.36
CA THR A 156 8.63 8.66 -10.69
C THR A 156 9.50 7.55 -11.28
N PRO A 157 9.62 7.44 -12.61
CA PRO A 157 10.48 6.43 -13.23
C PRO A 157 11.93 6.45 -12.70
N GLU A 158 12.42 7.63 -12.30
CA GLU A 158 13.72 7.81 -11.67
C GLU A 158 13.77 7.19 -10.27
N GLU A 159 12.83 7.54 -9.39
CA GLU A 159 12.76 6.97 -8.03
C GLU A 159 12.51 5.46 -8.04
N GLU A 160 11.76 4.96 -9.04
CA GLU A 160 11.55 3.52 -9.19
C GLU A 160 12.83 2.79 -9.60
N ALA A 161 13.66 3.41 -10.43
CA ALA A 161 14.98 2.88 -10.76
C ALA A 161 15.90 2.89 -9.52
N GLU A 162 15.90 3.96 -8.73
CA GLU A 162 16.67 4.02 -7.49
C GLU A 162 16.24 2.95 -6.48
N ARG A 163 14.92 2.73 -6.31
CA ARG A 163 14.40 1.66 -5.46
C ARG A 163 14.89 0.29 -5.92
N ARG A 164 14.83 0.01 -7.22
CA ARG A 164 15.32 -1.25 -7.79
C ARG A 164 16.82 -1.43 -7.58
N ASP A 165 17.61 -0.37 -7.72
CA ASP A 165 19.05 -0.41 -7.46
C ASP A 165 19.33 -0.73 -5.98
N ILE A 166 18.55 -0.17 -5.06
CA ILE A 166 18.63 -0.48 -3.62
C ILE A 166 18.28 -1.94 -3.35
N GLU A 167 17.21 -2.46 -3.97
CA GLU A 167 16.80 -3.87 -3.82
C GLU A 167 17.88 -4.82 -4.34
N ILE A 168 18.48 -4.53 -5.50
CA ILE A 168 19.60 -5.31 -6.05
C ILE A 168 20.81 -5.26 -5.11
N ALA A 169 21.19 -4.06 -4.65
CA ALA A 169 22.33 -3.90 -3.74
C ALA A 169 22.10 -4.63 -2.40
N MET A 170 20.86 -4.68 -1.92
CA MET A 170 20.48 -5.46 -0.74
C MET A 170 20.71 -6.96 -0.97
N ALA A 171 20.21 -7.50 -2.08
CA ALA A 171 20.38 -8.92 -2.41
C ALA A 171 21.87 -9.29 -2.56
N GLU A 172 22.66 -8.44 -3.22
CA GLU A 172 24.11 -8.63 -3.35
C GLU A 172 24.82 -8.62 -1.99
N CYS A 173 24.45 -7.71 -1.09
CA CYS A 173 25.00 -7.68 0.27
C CYS A 173 24.67 -8.96 1.05
N ILE A 174 23.42 -9.43 0.98
CA ILE A 174 23.00 -10.66 1.65
C ILE A 174 23.80 -11.85 1.10
N ARG A 175 23.95 -11.96 -0.23
CA ARG A 175 24.77 -12.99 -0.87
C ARG A 175 26.25 -12.95 -0.49
N GLY A 176 26.77 -11.79 -0.05
CA GLY A 176 28.11 -11.65 0.48
C GLY A 176 28.33 -12.31 1.85
N ASN A 177 27.26 -12.72 2.54
CA ASN A 177 27.33 -13.33 3.86
C ASN A 177 27.39 -14.86 3.80
N PRO A 178 28.14 -15.52 4.70
CA PRO A 178 28.22 -16.98 4.73
C PRO A 178 26.86 -17.63 4.98
N GLY A 179 26.49 -18.60 4.15
CA GLY A 179 25.21 -19.32 4.25
C GLY A 179 24.04 -18.62 3.56
N TRP A 180 24.30 -17.54 2.82
CA TRP A 180 23.31 -16.75 2.08
C TRP A 180 23.68 -16.58 0.61
N GLU A 181 24.66 -17.34 0.11
CA GLU A 181 25.21 -17.19 -1.24
C GLU A 181 24.15 -17.39 -2.35
N ASP A 182 23.14 -18.21 -2.05
CA ASP A 182 22.02 -18.53 -2.94
C ASP A 182 20.77 -17.67 -2.64
N PHE A 183 20.89 -16.56 -1.91
CA PHE A 183 19.76 -15.67 -1.65
C PHE A 183 19.19 -15.12 -2.98
N PRO A 184 17.87 -15.22 -3.19
CA PRO A 184 17.26 -14.90 -4.48
C PRO A 184 17.22 -13.39 -4.76
N ASP A 185 17.26 -13.03 -6.04
CA ASP A 185 17.21 -11.64 -6.52
C ASP A 185 15.77 -11.09 -6.55
N PRO A 186 15.54 -9.79 -6.35
CA PRO A 186 14.22 -9.17 -6.40
C PRO A 186 13.51 -9.37 -7.75
N ASP A 187 12.21 -9.63 -7.72
CA ASP A 187 11.36 -9.73 -8.91
C ASP A 187 10.98 -8.33 -9.42
N PRO A 188 11.39 -7.95 -10.64
CA PRO A 188 11.10 -6.63 -11.20
C PRO A 188 9.60 -6.40 -11.50
N ASN A 189 8.78 -7.45 -11.56
CA ASN A 189 7.36 -7.42 -11.86
C ASN A 189 6.47 -7.85 -10.66
N GLY A 190 7.06 -8.43 -9.61
CA GLY A 190 6.37 -9.10 -8.51
C GLY A 190 6.71 -8.53 -7.14
N GLY A 191 6.67 -7.21 -6.99
CA GLY A 191 6.81 -6.55 -5.68
C GLY A 191 8.21 -6.65 -5.04
N GLY A 192 9.26 -6.92 -5.81
CA GLY A 192 10.63 -7.05 -5.32
C GLY A 192 10.84 -8.38 -4.60
N PHE A 193 10.77 -8.39 -3.27
CA PHE A 193 11.10 -9.57 -2.46
C PHE A 193 9.90 -10.48 -2.11
N ASP A 194 8.77 -10.39 -2.81
CA ASP A 194 7.59 -11.20 -2.47
C ASP A 194 7.85 -12.71 -2.57
N HIS A 195 8.61 -13.16 -3.57
CA HIS A 195 9.02 -14.57 -3.67
C HIS A 195 9.92 -15.02 -2.50
N VAL A 196 10.66 -14.08 -1.87
CA VAL A 196 11.44 -14.36 -0.65
C VAL A 196 10.53 -14.51 0.54
N ARG A 197 9.49 -13.67 0.65
CA ARG A 197 8.45 -13.82 1.67
C ARG A 197 7.80 -15.20 1.55
N ASP A 198 7.49 -15.64 0.34
CA ASP A 198 6.89 -16.96 0.11
C ASP A 198 7.86 -18.08 0.50
N ALA A 199 9.15 -17.98 0.14
CA ALA A 199 10.18 -18.92 0.56
C ALA A 199 10.36 -18.99 2.09
N VAL A 200 10.22 -17.85 2.78
CA VAL A 200 10.20 -17.79 4.25
C VAL A 200 8.99 -18.52 4.83
N LEU A 201 7.80 -18.27 4.28
CA LEU A 201 6.55 -18.92 4.74
C LEU A 201 6.57 -20.44 4.51
N ASN A 202 7.20 -20.87 3.42
CA ASN A 202 7.39 -22.29 3.09
C ASN A 202 8.54 -22.95 3.87
N GLY A 203 9.31 -22.17 4.65
CA GLY A 203 10.42 -22.67 5.46
C GLY A 203 11.69 -23.00 4.66
N GLU A 204 11.78 -22.56 3.41
CA GLU A 204 12.97 -22.67 2.57
C GLU A 204 14.06 -21.70 3.03
N ILE A 205 13.65 -20.56 3.58
CA ILE A 205 14.52 -19.55 4.18
C ILE A 205 14.24 -19.44 5.67
N ASP A 206 15.28 -19.57 6.50
CA ASP A 206 15.18 -19.30 7.94
C ASP A 206 15.19 -17.79 8.19
N PHE A 207 14.01 -17.20 8.38
CA PHE A 207 13.86 -15.78 8.67
C PHE A 207 14.63 -15.34 9.92
N ALA A 208 14.72 -16.18 10.96
CA ALA A 208 15.43 -15.83 12.17
C ALA A 208 16.95 -15.71 11.92
N ALA A 209 17.48 -16.51 11.00
CA ALA A 209 18.87 -16.39 10.55
C ALA A 209 19.07 -15.23 9.56
N LEU A 210 18.04 -14.85 8.79
CA LEU A 210 18.09 -13.78 7.79
C LEU A 210 18.09 -12.38 8.44
N VAL A 211 17.27 -12.18 9.47
CA VAL A 211 17.09 -10.87 10.15
C VAL A 211 18.41 -10.16 10.51
N PRO A 212 19.40 -10.79 11.17
CA PRO A 212 20.65 -10.10 11.50
C PRO A 212 21.45 -9.69 10.26
N VAL A 213 21.37 -10.47 9.17
CA VAL A 213 22.05 -10.14 7.90
C VAL A 213 21.35 -8.98 7.21
N LEU A 214 20.01 -8.98 7.17
CA LEU A 214 19.22 -7.86 6.65
C LEU A 214 19.51 -6.56 7.38
N GLN A 215 19.61 -6.60 8.71
CA GLN A 215 19.91 -5.41 9.52
C GLN A 215 21.31 -4.86 9.24
N ASP A 216 22.31 -5.73 9.09
CA ASP A 216 23.67 -5.33 8.76
C ASP A 216 23.74 -4.72 7.35
N CYS A 217 23.13 -5.38 6.36
CA CYS A 217 23.08 -4.90 4.98
C CYS A 217 22.31 -3.58 4.84
N ALA A 218 21.15 -3.44 5.50
CA ALA A 218 20.41 -2.19 5.54
C ALA A 218 21.25 -1.05 6.15
N SER A 219 21.99 -1.34 7.21
CA SER A 219 22.89 -0.36 7.84
C SER A 219 24.04 0.04 6.92
N GLN A 220 24.61 -0.90 6.17
CA GLN A 220 25.68 -0.63 5.19
C GLN A 220 25.19 0.19 3.99
N LEU A 221 23.95 -0.05 3.55
CA LEU A 221 23.33 0.65 2.42
C LEU A 221 22.65 1.97 2.81
N GLY A 222 22.52 2.27 4.11
CA GLY A 222 21.82 3.46 4.60
C GLY A 222 20.31 3.40 4.39
N VAL A 223 19.73 2.20 4.31
CA VAL A 223 18.30 1.97 4.12
C VAL A 223 17.62 1.83 5.48
N GLU A 224 16.59 2.64 5.74
CA GLU A 224 15.76 2.49 6.94
C GLU A 224 14.70 1.40 6.71
N LEU A 225 14.83 0.27 7.43
CA LEU A 225 13.83 -0.79 7.39
C LEU A 225 12.57 -0.40 8.19
N PRO A 226 11.37 -0.51 7.62
CA PRO A 226 10.13 -0.27 8.36
C PRO A 226 9.96 -1.34 9.45
N GLY A 227 10.10 -0.93 10.72
CA GLY A 227 9.90 -1.82 11.88
C GLY A 227 10.98 -1.79 12.97
N GLY A 228 12.02 -0.96 12.85
CA GLY A 228 13.06 -0.83 13.86
C GLY A 228 12.65 -0.02 15.09
N ARG A 229 12.02 -0.64 16.11
CA ARG A 229 11.99 -0.06 17.47
C ARG A 229 13.37 -0.23 18.13
N GLN A 230 14.34 0.58 17.75
CA GLN A 230 15.62 0.73 18.44
C GLN A 230 16.07 2.18 18.24
N GLY A 231 15.78 3.10 19.15
CA GLY A 231 16.42 3.13 20.46
C GLY A 231 17.79 3.79 20.29
N GLY A 232 17.81 5.13 20.35
CA GLY A 232 19.00 5.93 20.12
C GLY A 232 20.20 5.58 21.02
N GLN A 233 21.38 5.81 20.46
CA GLN A 233 22.66 6.18 21.08
C GLN A 233 23.47 6.70 19.87
N GLY A 234 23.84 7.97 19.73
CA GLY A 234 24.20 8.98 20.71
C GLY A 234 25.71 9.20 20.63
N GLY A 235 26.12 10.38 20.17
CA GLY A 235 27.46 10.96 20.42
C GLY A 235 28.48 10.83 19.31
#